data_AF-A0A2V1CB74-F1
#
_entry.id   AF-A0A2V1CB74-F1
#
_cell.length_a   1.000
_cell.length_b   1.000
_cell.length_c   1.000
_cell.angle_alpha   90.00
_cell.angle_beta   90.00
_cell.angle_gamma   90.00
#
_symmetry.space_group_name_H-M   'P 1'
#
loop_
_entity.id
_entity.type
_entity.pdbx_description
1 polymer ?
#
loop_
_entity_poly.entity_id
_entity_poly.type
_entity_poly.pdbx_seq_one_letter_code
_entity_poly.pdbx_strand_id
1 'polypeptide(L)'
;MQFSSLFVSLLLSTAVVAKGGNKTKAVTDKSLCKEMAQLTKLVSLAGNETKLADKTKNNATKIASIQAKASEAATQLSTMESNATLVSTCAVISAAEATKDDCKTMSKLQKLIATASNETKLAEKTKNNATKIASFKEKATAAQTELDTMMANTTLVDACAAITSAKEASKAGMF
;
A
#
# COMPACT_ATOMS: atom_id res chain seq x y z
N MET A 1 -31.02 -16.19 -28.76
CA MET A 1 -30.86 -14.88 -29.43
C MET A 1 -29.43 -14.42 -29.24
N GLN A 2 -28.63 -14.66 -30.27
CA GLN A 2 -27.21 -14.34 -30.36
C GLN A 2 -27.10 -12.88 -30.80
N PHE A 3 -26.68 -11.99 -29.89
CA PHE A 3 -26.22 -10.66 -30.27
C PHE A 3 -24.70 -10.62 -30.15
N SER A 4 -24.07 -10.96 -31.28
CA SER A 4 -22.74 -10.48 -31.61
C SER A 4 -22.79 -8.95 -31.65
N SER A 5 -22.38 -8.30 -30.57
CA SER A 5 -22.08 -6.87 -30.55
C SER A 5 -20.61 -6.72 -30.22
N LEU A 6 -19.82 -6.74 -31.28
CA LEU A 6 -18.48 -6.16 -31.37
C LEU A 6 -18.54 -4.72 -30.82
N PHE A 7 -18.28 -4.54 -29.53
CA PHE A 7 -17.90 -3.24 -29.02
C PHE A 7 -16.44 -3.00 -29.41
N VAL A 8 -16.34 -2.37 -30.57
CA VAL A 8 -15.16 -1.69 -31.10
C VAL A 8 -14.43 -0.98 -29.97
N SER A 9 -13.21 -1.44 -29.71
CA SER A 9 -12.21 -0.80 -28.87
C SER A 9 -11.99 0.63 -29.31
N LEU A 10 -12.71 1.58 -28.71
CA LEU A 10 -12.43 3.01 -28.88
C LEU A 10 -11.28 3.38 -27.94
N LEU A 11 -10.06 3.02 -28.35
CA LEU A 11 -8.83 3.62 -27.84
C LEU A 11 -8.84 5.09 -28.25
N LEU A 12 -9.29 5.96 -27.34
CA LEU A 12 -9.06 7.41 -27.42
C LEU A 12 -7.58 7.68 -27.17
N SER A 13 -6.76 7.41 -28.19
CA SER A 13 -5.37 7.82 -28.29
C SER A 13 -5.33 9.31 -28.66
N THR A 14 -5.60 10.20 -27.70
CA THR A 14 -5.21 11.61 -27.84
C THR A 14 -3.70 11.68 -27.72
N ALA A 15 -3.00 11.53 -28.84
CA ALA A 15 -1.58 11.82 -28.95
C ALA A 15 -1.35 13.34 -28.85
N VAL A 16 -1.25 13.85 -27.63
CA VAL A 16 -0.64 15.16 -27.39
C VAL A 16 0.87 14.95 -27.53
N VAL A 17 1.41 15.37 -28.68
CA VAL A 17 2.85 15.50 -28.89
C VAL A 17 3.32 16.67 -28.03
N ALA A 18 3.77 16.39 -26.81
CA ALA A 18 4.50 17.33 -25.98
C ALA A 18 5.99 16.96 -25.99
N LYS A 19 6.75 17.76 -26.75
CA LYS A 19 8.21 17.85 -26.72
C LYS A 19 8.65 18.24 -25.30
N GLY A 20 9.31 17.33 -24.57
CA GLY A 20 10.09 17.70 -23.38
C GLY A 20 10.05 16.72 -22.21
N GLY A 21 11.11 15.90 -22.08
CA GLY A 21 11.85 15.69 -20.83
C GLY A 21 11.21 15.07 -19.58
N ASN A 22 9.89 14.88 -19.49
CA ASN A 22 9.26 14.22 -18.33
C ASN A 22 8.73 12.86 -18.73
N LYS A 23 9.24 11.80 -18.10
CA LYS A 23 8.74 10.43 -18.29
C LYS A 23 7.31 10.34 -17.74
N THR A 24 6.32 10.64 -18.57
CA THR A 24 4.91 10.44 -18.26
C THR A 24 4.72 8.95 -17.99
N LYS A 25 4.50 8.57 -16.73
CA LYS A 25 4.23 7.17 -16.39
C LYS A 25 2.92 6.78 -17.08
N ALA A 26 2.91 5.63 -17.74
CA ALA A 26 1.68 5.10 -18.32
C ALA A 26 0.61 4.97 -17.22
N VAL A 27 -0.60 5.45 -17.52
CA VAL A 27 -1.77 5.19 -16.69
C VAL A 27 -2.10 3.71 -16.83
N THR A 28 -2.11 3.01 -15.69
CA THR A 28 -2.43 1.59 -15.57
C THR A 28 -3.57 1.43 -14.59
N ASP A 29 -4.29 0.30 -14.64
CA ASP A 29 -5.32 -0.02 -13.64
C ASP A 29 -4.74 0.11 -12.22
N LYS A 30 -3.53 -0.39 -12.03
CA LYS A 30 -2.81 -0.25 -10.75
C LYS A 30 -2.62 1.19 -10.30
N SER A 31 -2.24 2.11 -11.20
CA SER A 31 -2.09 3.52 -10.83
C SER A 31 -3.42 4.19 -10.54
N LEU A 32 -4.48 3.84 -11.28
CA LEU A 32 -5.84 4.33 -11.03
C LEU A 32 -6.37 3.83 -9.69
N CYS A 33 -6.19 2.55 -9.37
CA CYS A 33 -6.61 1.99 -8.08
C CYS A 33 -5.85 2.61 -6.91
N LYS A 34 -4.56 2.92 -7.11
CA LYS A 34 -3.77 3.63 -6.12
C LYS A 34 -4.26 5.07 -5.91
N GLU A 35 -4.62 5.76 -6.98
CA GLU A 35 -5.21 7.09 -6.92
C GLU A 35 -6.55 7.05 -6.17
N MET A 36 -7.45 6.14 -6.54
CA MET A 36 -8.73 5.92 -5.87
C MET A 36 -8.57 5.67 -4.36
N ALA A 37 -7.61 4.82 -3.97
CA ALA A 37 -7.29 4.55 -2.57
C ALA A 37 -6.73 5.79 -1.83
N GLN A 38 -5.93 6.62 -2.51
CA GLN A 38 -5.40 7.87 -1.93
C GLN A 38 -6.50 8.91 -1.71
N LEU A 39 -7.40 9.07 -2.69
CA LEU A 39 -8.56 9.96 -2.58
C LEU A 39 -9.48 9.50 -1.45
N THR A 40 -9.80 8.20 -1.40
CA THR A 40 -10.59 7.58 -0.32
C THR A 40 -9.99 7.87 1.06
N LYS A 41 -8.66 7.72 1.20
CA LYS A 41 -7.94 7.98 2.45
C LYS A 41 -7.98 9.46 2.85
N LEU A 42 -7.89 10.37 1.88
CA LEU A 42 -7.96 11.81 2.12
C LEU A 42 -9.36 12.23 2.59
N VAL A 43 -10.40 11.75 1.92
CA VAL A 43 -11.80 11.97 2.29
C VAL A 43 -12.08 11.41 3.69
N SER A 44 -11.65 10.17 3.96
CA SER A 44 -11.80 9.53 5.27
C SER A 44 -11.06 10.28 6.39
N LEU A 45 -9.84 10.79 6.11
CA LEU A 45 -9.11 11.60 7.09
C LEU A 45 -9.84 12.91 7.37
N ALA A 46 -10.34 13.60 6.34
CA ALA A 46 -11.04 14.86 6.50
C ALA A 46 -12.38 14.72 7.25
N GLY A 47 -13.06 13.58 7.08
CA GLY A 47 -14.29 13.24 7.81
C GLY A 47 -14.08 12.77 9.25
N ASN A 48 -12.84 12.59 9.71
CA ASN A 48 -12.53 12.23 11.10
C ASN A 48 -11.87 13.42 11.81
N GLU A 49 -12.69 14.25 12.44
CA GLU A 49 -12.25 15.51 13.05
C GLU A 49 -11.13 15.33 14.08
N THR A 50 -11.23 14.32 14.96
CA THR A 50 -10.21 14.04 15.99
C THR A 50 -8.88 13.68 15.33
N LYS A 51 -8.89 12.72 14.40
CA LYS A 51 -7.67 12.26 13.72
C LYS A 51 -7.07 13.37 12.85
N LEU A 52 -7.90 14.21 12.25
CA LEU A 52 -7.47 15.37 11.49
C LEU A 52 -6.82 16.42 12.38
N ALA A 53 -7.45 16.75 13.53
CA ALA A 53 -6.90 17.67 14.52
C ALA A 53 -5.54 17.16 15.05
N ASP A 54 -5.45 15.88 15.41
CA ASP A 54 -4.19 15.27 15.84
C ASP A 54 -3.11 15.37 14.77
N LYS A 55 -3.45 15.04 13.51
CA LYS A 55 -2.51 15.07 12.38
C LYS A 55 -2.02 16.47 12.06
N THR A 56 -2.89 17.47 12.24
CA THR A 56 -2.61 18.87 11.94
C THR A 56 -2.08 19.65 13.15
N LYS A 57 -2.01 19.01 14.33
CA LYS A 57 -1.74 19.66 15.62
C LYS A 57 -2.69 20.82 15.90
N ASN A 58 -3.97 20.59 15.62
CA ASN A 58 -5.05 21.55 15.75
C ASN A 58 -4.82 22.89 14.99
N ASN A 59 -4.04 22.84 13.92
CA ASN A 59 -3.78 24.02 13.09
C ASN A 59 -4.95 24.26 12.13
N ALA A 60 -5.76 25.28 12.42
CA ALA A 60 -6.97 25.61 11.67
C ALA A 60 -6.73 25.76 10.16
N THR A 61 -5.65 26.40 9.73
CA THR A 61 -5.33 26.58 8.30
C THR A 61 -5.02 25.26 7.61
N LYS A 62 -4.31 24.34 8.28
CA LYS A 62 -4.04 23.00 7.74
C LYS A 62 -5.30 22.15 7.69
N ILE A 63 -6.17 22.25 8.69
CA ILE A 63 -7.47 21.58 8.72
C ILE A 63 -8.30 22.03 7.51
N ALA A 64 -8.47 23.35 7.34
CA ALA A 64 -9.21 23.92 6.21
C ALA A 64 -8.61 23.51 4.85
N SER A 65 -7.28 23.51 4.72
CA SER A 65 -6.61 23.06 3.49
C SER A 65 -6.86 21.58 3.18
N ILE A 66 -6.86 20.71 4.20
CA ILE A 66 -7.15 19.28 4.02
C ILE A 66 -8.63 19.07 3.67
N GLN A 67 -9.55 19.79 4.32
CA GLN A 67 -10.97 19.73 4.02
C GLN A 67 -11.26 20.19 2.59
N ALA A 68 -10.64 21.28 2.12
CA ALA A 68 -10.77 21.73 0.73
C ALA A 68 -10.30 20.67 -0.27
N LYS A 69 -9.10 20.10 -0.05
CA LYS A 69 -8.58 19.01 -0.90
C LYS A 69 -9.44 17.75 -0.83
N ALA A 70 -10.06 17.48 0.32
CA ALA A 70 -10.96 16.34 0.46
C ALA A 70 -12.27 16.55 -0.31
N SER A 71 -12.80 17.77 -0.40
CA SER A 71 -13.95 18.08 -1.25
C SER A 71 -13.64 17.87 -2.74
N GLU A 72 -12.47 18.30 -3.20
CA GLU A 72 -11.99 18.03 -4.56
C GLU A 72 -11.82 16.52 -4.79
N ALA A 73 -11.20 15.83 -3.83
CA ALA A 73 -11.01 14.40 -3.88
C ALA A 73 -12.33 13.61 -3.87
N ALA A 74 -13.36 14.08 -3.16
CA ALA A 74 -14.67 13.44 -3.14
C ALA A 74 -15.34 13.52 -4.52
N THR A 75 -15.20 14.65 -5.22
CA THR A 75 -15.71 14.80 -6.59
C THR A 75 -14.99 13.85 -7.57
N GLN A 76 -13.67 13.77 -7.47
CA GLN A 76 -12.87 12.85 -8.28
C GLN A 76 -13.20 11.39 -7.95
N LEU A 77 -13.35 11.06 -6.68
CA LEU A 77 -13.68 9.71 -6.22
C LEU A 77 -15.04 9.28 -6.77
N SER A 78 -16.08 10.13 -6.68
CA SER A 78 -17.40 9.86 -7.26
C SER A 78 -17.34 9.62 -8.77
N THR A 79 -16.49 10.36 -9.48
CA THR A 79 -16.25 10.15 -10.92
C THR A 79 -15.63 8.78 -11.18
N MET A 80 -14.60 8.40 -10.42
CA MET A 80 -13.94 7.09 -10.56
C MET A 80 -14.89 5.93 -10.19
N GLU A 81 -15.68 6.10 -9.12
CA GLU A 81 -16.61 5.10 -8.60
C GLU A 81 -17.80 4.86 -9.55
N SER A 82 -18.14 5.83 -10.39
CA SER A 82 -19.16 5.66 -11.43
C SER A 82 -18.80 4.59 -12.47
N ASN A 83 -17.51 4.25 -12.60
CA ASN A 83 -17.04 3.18 -13.47
C ASN A 83 -16.99 1.86 -12.70
N ALA A 84 -18.08 1.09 -12.78
CA ALA A 84 -18.22 -0.19 -12.09
C ALA A 84 -17.09 -1.19 -12.42
N THR A 85 -16.62 -1.21 -13.67
CA THR A 85 -15.49 -2.06 -14.09
C THR A 85 -14.22 -1.66 -13.34
N LEU A 86 -13.90 -0.36 -13.29
CA LEU A 86 -12.76 0.15 -12.54
C LEU A 86 -12.84 -0.22 -11.06
N VAL A 87 -14.00 -0.01 -10.42
CA VAL A 87 -14.21 -0.35 -9.01
C VAL A 87 -13.96 -1.85 -8.77
N SER A 88 -14.51 -2.71 -9.63
CA SER A 88 -14.32 -4.16 -9.52
C SER A 88 -12.85 -4.59 -9.70
N THR A 89 -12.16 -4.02 -10.68
CA THR A 89 -10.72 -4.25 -10.91
C THR A 89 -9.90 -3.80 -9.71
N CYS A 90 -10.23 -2.64 -9.14
CA CYS A 90 -9.51 -2.12 -7.99
C CYS A 90 -9.75 -2.91 -6.72
N ALA A 91 -10.94 -3.48 -6.50
CA ALA A 91 -11.17 -4.38 -5.37
C ALA A 91 -10.23 -5.60 -5.41
N VAL A 92 -10.06 -6.22 -6.58
CA VAL A 92 -9.15 -7.36 -6.76
C VAL A 92 -7.69 -6.95 -6.58
N ILE A 93 -7.28 -5.83 -7.19
CA ILE A 93 -5.91 -5.32 -7.06
C ILE A 93 -5.61 -4.97 -5.60
N SER A 94 -6.51 -4.28 -4.90
CA SER A 94 -6.34 -3.90 -3.50
C SER A 94 -6.23 -5.12 -2.60
N ALA A 95 -7.04 -6.17 -2.82
CA ALA A 95 -6.90 -7.42 -2.07
C ALA A 95 -5.53 -8.06 -2.30
N ALA A 96 -5.06 -8.13 -3.54
CA ALA A 96 -3.75 -8.68 -3.86
C ALA A 96 -2.58 -7.83 -3.29
N GLU A 97 -2.75 -6.50 -3.23
CA GLU A 97 -1.77 -5.61 -2.60
C GLU A 97 -1.77 -5.74 -1.07
N ALA A 98 -2.94 -5.90 -0.44
CA ALA A 98 -3.05 -6.15 1.00
C ALA A 98 -2.30 -7.42 1.38
N THR A 99 -2.53 -8.54 0.68
CA THR A 99 -1.78 -9.79 0.90
C THR A 99 -0.27 -9.57 0.74
N LYS A 100 0.17 -8.84 -0.29
CA LYS A 100 1.60 -8.54 -0.49
C LYS A 100 2.18 -7.71 0.65
N ASP A 101 1.41 -6.77 1.19
CA ASP A 101 1.85 -5.92 2.30
C ASP A 101 1.88 -6.70 3.61
N ASP A 102 0.93 -7.61 3.85
CA ASP A 102 0.96 -8.54 4.97
C ASP A 102 2.22 -9.42 4.93
N CYS A 103 2.55 -9.99 3.76
CA CYS A 103 3.78 -10.77 3.59
C CYS A 103 5.05 -9.94 3.86
N LYS A 104 5.06 -8.66 3.45
CA LYS A 104 6.17 -7.75 3.78
C LYS A 104 6.24 -7.46 5.27
N THR A 105 5.09 -7.32 5.93
CA THR A 105 5.01 -7.13 7.38
C THR A 105 5.58 -8.34 8.09
N MET A 106 5.15 -9.56 7.76
CA MET A 106 5.73 -10.80 8.29
C MET A 106 7.26 -10.84 8.12
N SER A 107 7.76 -10.54 6.92
CA SER A 107 9.21 -10.50 6.66
C SER A 107 9.95 -9.44 7.50
N LYS A 108 9.33 -8.28 7.76
CA LYS A 108 9.91 -7.24 8.61
C LYS A 108 9.93 -7.66 10.08
N LEU A 109 8.85 -8.27 10.57
CA LEU A 109 8.76 -8.79 11.94
C LEU A 109 9.84 -9.86 12.16
N GLN A 110 9.95 -10.84 11.26
CA GLN A 110 11.00 -11.86 11.28
C GLN A 110 12.41 -11.25 11.33
N LYS A 111 12.69 -10.22 10.51
CA LYS A 111 13.99 -9.52 10.52
C LYS A 111 14.25 -8.77 11.82
N LEU A 112 13.20 -8.19 12.42
CA LEU A 112 13.31 -7.49 13.69
C LEU A 112 13.69 -8.49 14.80
N ILE A 113 12.96 -9.61 14.87
CA ILE A 113 13.20 -10.70 15.83
C ILE A 113 14.63 -11.24 15.65
N ALA A 114 15.02 -11.61 14.43
CA ALA A 114 16.36 -12.10 14.13
C ALA A 114 17.48 -11.10 14.46
N THR A 115 17.21 -9.79 14.33
CA THR A 115 18.16 -8.75 14.75
C THR A 115 18.25 -8.65 16.26
N ALA A 116 17.14 -8.75 16.98
CA ALA A 116 17.12 -8.65 18.44
C ALA A 116 17.76 -9.88 19.12
N SER A 117 17.64 -11.06 18.50
CA SER A 117 18.25 -12.31 18.98
C SER A 117 19.76 -12.43 18.66
N ASN A 118 20.31 -11.56 17.80
CA ASN A 118 21.73 -11.54 17.49
C ASN A 118 22.42 -10.40 18.26
N GLU A 119 23.07 -10.75 19.38
CA GLU A 119 23.63 -9.76 20.31
C GLU A 119 24.66 -8.84 19.66
N THR A 120 25.56 -9.37 18.81
CA THR A 120 26.56 -8.57 18.08
C THR A 120 25.90 -7.57 17.15
N LYS A 121 24.98 -8.03 16.29
CA LYS A 121 24.26 -7.19 15.34
C LYS A 121 23.36 -6.16 16.04
N LEU A 122 22.77 -6.54 17.17
CA LEU A 122 21.98 -5.63 17.99
C LEU A 122 22.86 -4.57 18.63
N ALA A 123 24.00 -4.94 19.21
CA ALA A 123 24.97 -4.03 19.80
C ALA A 123 25.50 -3.04 18.73
N GLU A 124 25.85 -3.50 17.54
CA GLU A 124 26.25 -2.64 16.42
C GLU A 124 25.14 -1.66 16.03
N LYS A 125 23.92 -2.16 15.83
CA LYS A 125 22.77 -1.35 15.40
C LYS A 125 22.38 -0.29 16.44
N THR A 126 22.55 -0.61 17.72
CA THR A 126 22.22 0.27 18.84
C THR A 126 23.40 1.11 19.31
N LYS A 127 24.59 0.91 18.74
CA LYS A 127 25.86 1.49 19.20
C LYS A 127 26.12 1.20 20.68
N ASN A 128 25.82 -0.02 21.10
CA ASN A 128 25.93 -0.52 22.47
C ASN A 128 25.15 0.32 23.51
N ASN A 129 24.12 1.07 23.07
CA ASN A 129 23.31 1.87 23.97
C ASN A 129 22.26 0.99 24.66
N ALA A 130 22.37 0.82 25.98
CA ALA A 130 21.52 -0.06 26.77
C ALA A 130 20.02 0.22 26.62
N THR A 131 19.61 1.49 26.59
CA THR A 131 18.20 1.88 26.41
C THR A 131 17.67 1.47 25.04
N LYS A 132 18.47 1.65 23.98
CA LYS A 132 18.10 1.23 22.62
C LYS A 132 18.04 -0.28 22.50
N ILE A 133 18.96 -1.01 23.14
CA ILE A 133 18.95 -2.48 23.22
C ILE A 133 17.65 -2.96 23.87
N ALA A 134 17.31 -2.41 25.04
CA ALA A 134 16.08 -2.77 25.75
C ALA A 134 14.83 -2.51 24.90
N SER A 135 14.72 -1.31 24.30
CA SER A 135 13.60 -0.96 23.41
C SER A 135 13.52 -1.87 22.18
N PHE A 136 14.66 -2.33 21.64
CA PHE A 136 14.65 -3.26 20.51
C PHE A 136 14.15 -4.65 20.92
N LYS A 137 14.56 -5.14 22.09
CA LYS A 137 14.10 -6.43 22.64
C LYS A 137 12.60 -6.40 22.93
N GLU A 138 12.10 -5.31 23.52
CA GLU A 138 10.65 -5.11 23.74
C GLU A 138 9.87 -5.14 22.43
N LYS A 139 10.32 -4.39 21.41
CA LYS A 139 9.70 -4.42 20.08
C LYS A 139 9.76 -5.79 19.42
N ALA A 140 10.82 -6.56 19.66
CA ALA A 140 10.93 -7.92 19.15
C ALA A 140 9.93 -8.88 19.80
N THR A 141 9.67 -8.75 21.11
CA THR A 141 8.63 -9.51 21.79
C THR A 141 7.24 -9.19 21.25
N ALA A 142 6.93 -7.90 21.06
CA ALA A 142 5.67 -7.49 20.43
C ALA A 142 5.57 -8.01 18.99
N ALA A 143 6.66 -7.92 18.23
CA ALA A 143 6.71 -8.43 16.86
C ALA A 143 6.56 -9.96 16.79
N GLN A 144 7.04 -10.70 17.77
CA GLN A 144 6.82 -12.15 17.85
C GLN A 144 5.33 -12.46 18.02
N THR A 145 4.65 -11.76 18.93
CA THR A 145 3.20 -11.93 19.15
C THR A 145 2.39 -11.62 17.89
N GLU A 146 2.74 -10.52 17.21
CA GLU A 146 2.10 -10.13 15.94
C GLU A 146 2.38 -11.16 14.84
N LEU A 147 3.64 -11.63 14.75
CA LEU A 147 4.03 -12.64 13.76
C LEU A 147 3.30 -13.96 13.98
N ASP A 148 3.19 -14.43 15.24
CA ASP A 148 2.46 -15.65 15.59
C ASP A 148 0.98 -15.54 15.20
N THR A 149 0.39 -14.36 15.43
CA THR A 149 -1.00 -14.06 15.01
C THR A 149 -1.15 -14.14 13.49
N MET A 150 -0.21 -13.56 12.73
CA MET A 150 -0.24 -13.62 11.26
C MET A 150 0.01 -15.04 10.74
N MET A 151 0.90 -15.80 11.38
CA MET A 151 1.23 -17.18 11.02
C MET A 151 0.10 -18.16 11.32
N ALA A 152 -0.79 -17.85 12.27
CA ALA A 152 -1.99 -18.64 12.51
C ALA A 152 -2.98 -18.62 11.33
N ASN A 153 -2.88 -17.63 10.43
CA ASN A 153 -3.63 -17.61 9.17
C ASN A 153 -2.88 -18.40 8.09
N THR A 154 -3.20 -19.68 7.97
CA THR A 154 -2.54 -20.60 7.02
C THR A 154 -2.68 -20.14 5.56
N THR A 155 -3.85 -19.60 5.18
CA THR A 155 -4.06 -19.05 3.83
C THR A 155 -3.11 -17.89 3.52
N LEU A 156 -2.86 -17.00 4.49
CA LEU A 156 -1.89 -15.93 4.35
C LEU A 156 -0.46 -16.49 4.23
N VAL A 157 -0.09 -17.45 5.08
CA VAL A 157 1.23 -18.10 5.03
C VAL A 157 1.49 -18.73 3.66
N ASP A 158 0.53 -19.49 3.14
CA ASP A 158 0.62 -20.14 1.83
C ASP A 158 0.73 -19.12 0.70
N ALA A 159 -0.07 -18.05 0.75
CA ALA A 159 0.02 -16.96 -0.22
C ALA A 159 1.39 -16.27 -0.18
N CYS A 160 1.95 -16.04 1.01
CA CYS A 160 3.27 -15.44 1.15
C CYS A 160 4.40 -16.34 0.64
N ALA A 161 4.29 -17.66 0.84
CA ALA A 161 5.21 -18.63 0.27
C ALA A 161 5.16 -18.59 -1.26
N ALA A 162 3.97 -18.65 -1.85
CA ALA A 162 3.78 -18.59 -3.30
C ALA A 162 4.32 -17.29 -3.92
N ILE A 163 4.07 -16.13 -3.27
CA ILE A 163 4.59 -14.83 -3.72
C ILE A 163 6.12 -14.81 -3.67
N THR A 164 6.73 -15.42 -2.64
CA THR A 164 8.19 -15.50 -2.50
C THR A 164 8.79 -16.36 -3.61
N SER A 165 8.24 -17.56 -3.83
CA SER A 165 8.68 -18.46 -4.90
C SER A 165 8.52 -17.85 -6.29
N ALA A 166 7.41 -17.16 -6.56
CA ALA A 166 7.20 -16.46 -7.83
C ALA A 166 8.24 -15.35 -8.07
N LYS A 167 8.63 -14.63 -7.02
CA LYS A 167 9.67 -13.59 -7.09
C LYS A 167 11.05 -14.20 -7.38
N GLU A 168 11.36 -15.35 -6.82
CA GLU A 168 12.62 -16.06 -7.08
C GLU A 168 12.66 -16.60 -8.51
N ALA A 169 11.58 -17.21 -8.99
CA ALA A 169 11.44 -17.65 -10.37
C ALA A 169 11.61 -16.49 -11.38
N SER A 170 11.01 -15.32 -11.11
CA SER A 170 11.16 -14.14 -11.97
C SER A 170 12.59 -13.58 -12.03
N LYS A 171 13.41 -13.84 -11.00
CA LYS A 171 14.83 -13.45 -10.99
C LYS A 171 15.71 -14.46 -11.72
N ALA A 172 15.34 -15.75 -11.66
CA ALA A 172 16.07 -16.82 -12.32
C ALA A 172 15.84 -16.82 -13.85
N GLY A 173 14.64 -16.50 -14.31
CA GLY A 173 14.32 -16.39 -15.76
C GLY A 173 14.75 -15.08 -16.42
N MET A 174 15.56 -14.26 -15.74
CA MET A 174 16.11 -12.99 -16.27
C MET A 174 17.61 -13.11 -16.62
N PHE A 175 18.12 -14.35 -16.70
CA PHE A 175 19.44 -14.73 -17.21
C PHE A 175 19.29 -15.58 -18.46
#